data_AF-A0A125W9H3-F1
#
_entry.id   AF-A0A125W9H3-F1
#
_cell.length_a   1.000
_cell.length_b   1.000
_cell.length_c   1.000
_cell.angle_alpha   90.00
_cell.angle_beta   90.00
_cell.angle_gamma   90.00
#
_symmetry.space_group_name_H-M   'P 1'
#
loop_
_entity.id
_entity.type
_entity.pdbx_description
1 polymer ?
#
loop_
_entity_poly.entity_id
_entity_poly.type
_entity_poly.pdbx_seq_one_letter_code
_entity_poly.pdbx_strand_id
1 'polypeptide(L)'
;MALFDFLERFVADPDYKAVYVLMLICIAMTIDFISGTIAAKINPEIEFKSKIGINGILRKVASIVLLLFFIPLAPLVPGGAGVGLLYVLYVGYLMMEIKSIFENYQKMGVVTELFEDFIKNLKNKK
;
A
#
# COMPACT_ATOMS: atom_id res chain seq x y z
N MET A 1 0.15 -21.70 -14.15
CA MET A 1 -0.38 -22.61 -13.13
C MET A 1 0.45 -22.51 -11.86
N ALA A 2 1.74 -22.89 -11.84
CA ALA A 2 2.59 -22.83 -10.63
C ALA A 2 2.56 -21.51 -9.82
N LEU A 3 2.54 -20.34 -10.47
CA LEU A 3 2.40 -19.06 -9.77
C LEU A 3 1.02 -18.89 -9.12
N PHE A 4 -0.06 -19.22 -9.84
CA PHE A 4 -1.42 -19.13 -9.32
C PHE A 4 -1.63 -20.15 -8.19
N ASP A 5 -1.13 -21.38 -8.35
CA ASP A 5 -1.21 -22.42 -7.32
C ASP A 5 -0.42 -22.03 -6.06
N PHE A 6 0.71 -21.33 -6.22
CA PHE A 6 1.46 -20.75 -5.10
C PHE A 6 0.65 -19.68 -4.39
N LEU A 7 0.01 -18.77 -5.13
CA LEU A 7 -0.82 -17.69 -4.56
C LEU A 7 -2.08 -18.24 -3.87
N GLU A 8 -2.73 -19.27 -4.45
CA GLU A 8 -3.93 -19.90 -3.88
C GLU A 8 -3.67 -20.51 -2.49
N ARG A 9 -2.48 -21.05 -2.24
CA ARG A 9 -2.10 -21.59 -0.92
C ARG A 9 -2.09 -20.55 0.18
N PHE A 10 -1.79 -19.28 -0.14
CA PHE A 10 -1.87 -18.17 0.83
C PHE A 10 -3.29 -17.65 1.04
N VAL A 11 -4.19 -17.94 0.10
CA VAL A 11 -5.60 -17.51 0.15
C VAL A 11 -6.49 -18.59 0.77
N ALA A 12 -6.09 -19.86 0.72
CA ALA A 12 -6.87 -21.00 1.22
C ALA A 12 -7.14 -20.95 2.72
N ASP A 13 -6.23 -20.36 3.51
CA ASP A 13 -6.34 -20.31 4.96
C ASP A 13 -6.61 -18.85 5.43
N PRO A 14 -7.73 -18.59 6.14
CA PRO A 14 -8.11 -17.26 6.61
C PRO A 14 -7.02 -16.52 7.38
N ASP A 15 -6.20 -17.25 8.16
CA ASP A 15 -5.16 -16.65 8.99
C ASP A 15 -3.96 -16.16 8.14
N TYR A 16 -3.76 -16.75 6.96
CA TYR A 16 -2.71 -16.36 6.01
C TYR A 16 -3.15 -15.26 5.04
N LYS A 17 -4.45 -14.98 4.93
CA LYS A 17 -4.96 -13.89 4.07
C LYS A 17 -4.45 -12.52 4.49
N ALA A 18 -4.37 -12.25 5.80
CA ALA A 18 -3.83 -10.98 6.29
C ALA A 18 -2.34 -10.83 5.92
N VAL A 19 -1.55 -11.89 6.08
CA VAL A 19 -0.13 -11.92 5.69
C VAL A 19 0.03 -11.72 4.18
N TYR A 20 -0.87 -12.28 3.38
CA TYR A 20 -0.89 -12.08 1.94
C TYR A 20 -1.11 -10.60 1.57
N VAL A 21 -2.07 -9.92 2.20
CA VAL A 21 -2.29 -8.48 1.95
C VAL A 21 -1.08 -7.66 2.42
N LEU A 22 -0.44 -8.03 3.53
CA LEU A 22 0.80 -7.39 3.98
C LEU A 22 1.93 -7.51 2.95
N MET A 23 2.07 -8.67 2.30
CA MET A 23 3.02 -8.85 1.20
C MET A 23 2.72 -7.89 0.03
N LEU A 24 1.45 -7.76 -0.36
CA LEU A 24 1.03 -6.80 -1.41
C LEU A 24 1.34 -5.36 -1.01
N ILE A 25 1.14 -5.00 0.26
CA ILE A 25 1.52 -3.70 0.80
C ILE A 25 3.02 -3.46 0.63
N CYS A 26 3.87 -4.43 1.01
CA CYS A 26 5.32 -4.28 0.86
C CYS A 26 5.74 -4.07 -0.61
N ILE A 27 5.11 -4.80 -1.54
CA ILE A 27 5.32 -4.61 -2.99
C ILE A 27 4.89 -3.20 -3.41
N ALA A 28 3.70 -2.76 -3.04
CA ALA A 28 3.20 -1.42 -3.35
C ALA A 28 4.12 -0.33 -2.78
N MET A 29 4.59 -0.49 -1.54
CA MET A 29 5.53 0.44 -0.90
C MET A 29 6.85 0.54 -1.64
N THR A 30 7.33 -0.57 -2.20
CA THR A 30 8.56 -0.63 -3.01
C THR A 30 8.39 0.14 -4.32
N ILE A 31 7.27 -0.10 -5.02
CA ILE A 31 6.93 0.61 -6.26
C ILE A 31 6.76 2.11 -5.98
N ASP A 32 6.09 2.47 -4.88
CA ASP A 32 5.92 3.86 -4.47
C ASP A 32 7.25 4.54 -4.18
N PHE A 33 8.16 3.87 -3.47
CA PHE A 33 9.49 4.43 -3.18
C PHE A 33 10.31 4.67 -4.46
N ILE A 34 10.31 3.70 -5.37
CA ILE A 34 11.01 3.81 -6.65
C ILE A 34 10.39 4.93 -7.51
N SER A 35 9.07 4.91 -7.69
CA SER A 35 8.35 5.93 -8.48
C SER A 35 8.51 7.33 -7.90
N GLY A 36 8.46 7.50 -6.57
CA GLY A 36 8.68 8.78 -5.90
C GLY A 36 10.11 9.30 -6.07
N THR A 37 11.10 8.40 -6.02
CA THR A 37 12.51 8.75 -6.27
C THR A 37 12.73 9.20 -7.72
N ILE A 38 12.09 8.52 -8.68
CA ILE A 38 12.17 8.89 -10.10
C ILE A 38 11.44 10.22 -10.34
N ALA A 39 10.23 10.39 -9.84
CA ALA A 39 9.44 11.61 -9.98
C ALA A 39 10.20 12.84 -9.50
N ALA A 40 10.87 12.74 -8.34
CA ALA A 40 11.64 13.83 -7.77
C ALA A 40 12.98 14.11 -8.50
N LYS A 41 13.48 13.17 -9.31
CA LYS A 41 14.63 13.42 -10.20
C LYS A 41 14.23 14.07 -11.52
N ILE A 42 13.04 13.74 -12.02
CA ILE A 42 12.54 14.25 -13.31
C ILE A 42 11.95 15.65 -13.15
N ASN A 43 11.31 15.93 -12.02
CA ASN A 43 10.63 17.21 -11.81
C ASN A 43 11.62 18.28 -11.27
N PRO A 44 11.97 19.31 -12.07
CA PRO A 44 12.95 20.33 -11.68
C PRO A 44 12.46 21.22 -10.53
N GLU A 45 11.16 21.20 -10.19
CA GLU A 45 10.62 21.93 -9.04
C GLU A 45 10.83 21.20 -7.71
N ILE A 46 11.18 19.90 -7.75
CA ILE A 46 11.40 19.11 -6.54
C ILE A 46 12.89 19.11 -6.21
N GLU A 47 13.28 20.02 -5.31
CA GLU A 47 14.63 20.02 -4.75
C GLU A 47 14.81 18.75 -3.89
N PHE A 48 15.58 17.77 -4.37
CA PHE A 48 15.80 16.49 -3.67
C PHE A 48 16.62 16.68 -2.40
N LYS A 49 15.99 17.15 -1.33
CA LYS A 49 16.61 17.30 -0.02
C LYS A 49 16.63 15.94 0.66
N SER A 50 17.82 15.48 1.05
CA SER A 50 18.04 14.20 1.75
C SER A 50 17.07 13.97 2.93
N LYS A 51 16.71 15.03 3.67
CA LYS A 51 15.72 14.98 4.77
C LYS A 51 14.32 14.53 4.33
N ILE A 52 13.87 14.91 3.13
CA ILE A 52 12.54 14.53 2.61
C ILE A 52 12.54 13.04 2.25
N GLY A 53 13.61 12.56 1.61
CA GLY A 53 13.78 11.14 1.28
C GLY A 53 13.81 10.25 2.53
N ILE A 54 14.58 10.64 3.55
CA ILE A 54 14.66 9.91 4.82
C ILE A 54 13.30 9.88 5.54
N ASN A 55 12.57 11.00 5.59
CA ASN A 55 11.24 11.02 6.19
C ASN A 55 10.24 10.11 5.46
N GLY A 56 10.34 10.00 4.13
CA GLY A 56 9.55 9.07 3.33
C GLY A 56 9.81 7.60 3.72
N ILE A 57 11.08 7.24 3.88
CA ILE A 57 11.48 5.89 4.32
C ILE A 57 11.03 5.63 5.77
N LEU A 58 11.25 6.58 6.67
CA LEU A 58 10.85 6.46 8.08
C LEU A 58 9.35 6.23 8.22
N ARG A 59 8.54 6.97 7.45
CA ARG A 59 7.07 6.79 7.41
C ARG A 59 6.69 5.38 6.96
N LYS A 60 7.36 4.85 5.95
CA LYS A 60 7.16 3.48 5.44
C LYS A 60 7.52 2.44 6.49
N VAL A 61 8.70 2.55 7.11
CA VAL A 61 9.12 1.64 8.19
C VAL A 61 8.16 1.70 9.37
N ALA A 62 7.77 2.89 9.82
CA ALA A 62 6.80 3.07 10.90
C ALA A 62 5.45 2.40 10.59
N SER A 63 5.01 2.49 9.33
CA SER A 63 3.76 1.86 8.89
C SER A 63 3.86 0.33 8.92
N ILE A 64 4.96 -0.26 8.47
CA ILE A 64 5.18 -1.71 8.56
C ILE A 64 5.20 -2.16 10.03
N VAL A 65 5.90 -1.45 10.91
CA VAL A 65 5.94 -1.74 12.34
C VAL A 65 4.53 -1.71 12.93
N LEU A 66 3.72 -0.71 12.58
CA LEU A 66 2.32 -0.60 13.02
C LEU A 66 1.48 -1.78 12.51
N LEU A 67 1.59 -2.15 11.24
CA LEU A 67 0.83 -3.26 10.66
C LEU A 67 1.21 -4.60 11.30
N LEU A 68 2.49 -4.84 11.55
CA LEU A 68 3.00 -6.04 12.23
C LEU A 68 2.54 -6.10 13.68
N PHE A 69 2.47 -4.96 14.38
CA PHE A 69 2.02 -4.89 15.77
C PHE A 69 0.58 -5.39 15.96
N PHE A 70 -0.30 -5.18 14.98
CA PHE A 70 -1.68 -5.65 15.07
C PHE A 70 -1.86 -7.14 14.79
N ILE A 71 -0.88 -7.84 14.21
CA ILE A 71 -0.95 -9.28 13.96
C ILE A 71 -1.16 -10.08 15.26
N PRO A 72 -0.28 -9.97 16.27
CA PRO A 72 -0.47 -10.68 17.54
C PRO A 72 -1.65 -10.16 18.37
N LEU A 73 -2.19 -8.98 18.07
CA LEU A 73 -3.36 -8.43 18.74
C LEU A 73 -4.69 -8.96 18.18
N ALA A 74 -4.72 -9.38 16.92
CA ALA A 74 -5.96 -9.83 16.29
C ALA A 74 -6.64 -11.02 17.01
N PRO A 75 -5.92 -12.05 17.49
CA PRO A 75 -6.54 -13.14 18.24
C PRO A 75 -7.15 -12.72 19.58
N LEU A 76 -6.76 -11.56 20.13
CA LEU A 76 -7.30 -11.04 21.39
C LEU A 76 -8.70 -10.45 21.23
N VAL A 77 -9.11 -10.14 20.00
CA VAL A 77 -10.42 -9.57 19.71
C VAL A 77 -11.43 -10.72 19.56
N PRO A 78 -12.47 -10.80 20.40
CA PRO A 78 -13.41 -11.91 20.41
C PRO A 78 -14.27 -11.98 19.13
N GLY A 79 -14.79 -13.17 18.85
CA GLY A 79 -15.74 -13.41 17.75
C GLY A 79 -15.14 -13.32 16.35
N GLY A 80 -13.81 -13.47 16.20
CA GLY A 80 -13.13 -13.39 14.90
C GLY A 80 -13.03 -11.98 14.32
N ALA A 81 -13.53 -10.96 15.03
CA ALA A 81 -13.52 -9.58 14.58
C ALA A 81 -12.10 -9.00 14.41
N GLY A 82 -11.10 -9.52 15.12
CA GLY A 82 -9.71 -9.07 15.00
C GLY A 82 -9.11 -9.31 13.61
N VAL A 83 -9.38 -10.47 13.01
CA VAL A 83 -8.94 -10.79 11.63
C VAL A 83 -9.66 -9.87 10.63
N GLY A 84 -10.96 -9.60 10.85
CA GLY A 84 -11.71 -8.64 10.05
C GLY A 84 -11.14 -7.22 10.12
N LEU A 85 -10.80 -6.75 11.33
CA LEU A 85 -10.18 -5.45 11.54
C LEU A 85 -8.79 -5.34 10.89
N LEU A 86 -7.97 -6.41 10.98
CA LEU A 86 -6.70 -6.49 10.26
C LEU A 86 -6.89 -6.33 8.76
N TYR A 87 -7.88 -7.04 8.20
CA TYR A 87 -8.15 -6.98 6.77
C TYR A 87 -8.54 -5.56 6.33
N VAL A 88 -9.43 -4.90 7.06
CA VAL A 88 -9.82 -3.51 6.79
C VAL A 88 -8.62 -2.57 6.88
N LEU A 89 -7.79 -2.70 7.91
CA LEU A 89 -6.58 -1.90 8.09
C LEU A 89 -5.61 -2.09 6.91
N TYR A 90 -5.36 -3.34 6.53
CA TYR A 90 -4.37 -3.70 5.52
C TYR A 90 -4.84 -3.27 4.13
N VAL A 91 -6.11 -3.53 3.78
CA VAL A 91 -6.68 -3.06 2.51
C VAL A 91 -6.71 -1.53 2.46
N GLY A 92 -7.08 -0.87 3.55
CA GLY A 92 -7.04 0.59 3.63
C GLY A 92 -5.64 1.15 3.38
N TYR A 93 -4.62 0.55 3.99
CA TYR A 93 -3.23 0.94 3.78
C TYR A 93 -2.76 0.66 2.35
N LEU A 94 -3.11 -0.49 1.78
CA LEU A 94 -2.80 -0.83 0.39
C LEU A 94 -3.39 0.21 -0.59
N MET A 95 -4.64 0.63 -0.37
CA MET A 95 -5.27 1.68 -1.17
C MET A 95 -4.54 3.02 -1.06
N MET A 96 -4.00 3.37 0.12
CA MET A 96 -3.18 4.57 0.31
C MET A 96 -1.86 4.51 -0.46
N GLU A 97 -1.17 3.36 -0.44
CA GLU A 97 0.07 3.17 -1.21
C GLU A 97 -0.19 3.21 -2.72
N ILE A 98 -1.27 2.57 -3.20
CA ILE A 98 -1.69 2.64 -4.60
C ILE A 98 -1.91 4.09 -5.02
N LYS A 99 -2.65 4.87 -4.22
CA LYS A 99 -2.87 6.30 -4.47
C LYS A 99 -1.54 7.07 -4.56
N SER A 100 -0.60 6.80 -3.67
CA SER A 100 0.73 7.43 -3.67
C SER A 100 1.53 7.12 -4.95
N ILE A 101 1.49 5.88 -5.44
CA ILE A 101 2.11 5.48 -6.71
C ILE A 101 1.55 6.32 -7.87
N PHE A 102 0.22 6.44 -7.94
CA PHE A 102 -0.42 7.23 -9.00
C PHE A 102 -0.04 8.71 -8.93
N GLU A 103 0.02 9.30 -7.73
CA GLU A 103 0.50 10.68 -7.56
C GLU A 103 1.95 10.85 -8.05
N ASN A 104 2.82 9.84 -7.86
CA ASN A 104 4.18 9.89 -8.39
C ASN A 104 4.22 9.80 -9.92
N TYR A 105 3.39 8.94 -10.51
CA TYR A 105 3.26 8.86 -11.98
C TYR A 105 2.74 10.15 -12.61
N GLN A 106 1.79 10.83 -11.97
CA GLN A 106 1.32 12.15 -12.42
C GLN A 106 2.44 13.18 -12.40
N LYS A 107 3.27 13.20 -11.35
CA LYS A 107 4.44 14.09 -11.26
C LYS A 107 5.50 13.81 -12.34
N MET A 108 5.51 12.60 -12.90
CA MET A 108 6.35 12.22 -14.03
C MET A 108 5.75 12.57 -15.40
N GLY A 109 4.54 13.14 -15.45
CA GLY A 109 3.83 13.45 -16.69
C GLY A 109 3.14 12.24 -17.33
N VAL A 110 3.00 11.13 -16.60
CA VAL A 110 2.23 9.97 -17.06
C VAL A 110 0.74 10.29 -16.92
N VAL A 111 -0.03 10.12 -18.00
CA VAL A 111 -1.48 10.32 -18.01
C VAL A 111 -2.13 9.22 -17.18
N THR A 112 -2.70 9.57 -16.02
CA THR A 112 -3.42 8.65 -15.13
C THR A 112 -4.94 8.87 -15.13
N GLU A 113 -5.48 9.50 -16.18
CA GLU A 113 -6.90 9.88 -16.35
C GLU A 113 -7.87 8.75 -16.00
N LEU A 114 -7.61 7.51 -16.47
CA LEU A 114 -8.45 6.35 -16.15
C LEU A 114 -8.55 6.07 -14.64
N PHE A 115 -7.47 6.30 -13.90
CA PHE A 115 -7.47 6.12 -12.45
C PHE A 115 -8.09 7.32 -11.74
N GLU A 116 -7.85 8.54 -12.22
CA GLU A 116 -8.52 9.73 -11.69
C GLU A 116 -10.04 9.63 -11.80
N ASP A 117 -10.53 9.18 -12.95
CA ASP A 117 -11.96 8.98 -13.19
C ASP A 117 -12.52 7.85 -12.32
N PHE A 118 -11.78 6.77 -12.13
CA PHE A 118 -12.16 5.71 -11.18
C PHE A 118 -12.30 6.25 -9.74
N ILE A 119 -11.33 7.04 -9.27
CA ILE A 119 -11.36 7.66 -7.94
C ILE A 119 -12.47 8.71 -7.81
N LYS A 120 -12.67 9.56 -8.84
CA LYS A 120 -13.77 10.54 -8.88
C LYS A 120 -15.13 9.84 -8.82
N ASN A 121 -15.32 8.76 -9.56
CA ASN A 121 -16.56 7.98 -9.55
C ASN A 121 -16.82 7.30 -8.20
N LEU A 122 -15.78 6.87 -7.49
CA LEU A 122 -15.91 6.37 -6.11
C LEU A 122 -16.28 7.48 -5.12
N LYS A 123 -15.75 8.70 -5.29
CA LYS A 123 -16.08 9.85 -4.44
C LYS A 123 -17.49 10.41 -4.70
N ASN A 124 -17.94 10.39 -5.95
CA ASN A 124 -19.25 10.93 -6.37
C ASN A 124 -20.43 9.99 -6.09
N LYS A 125 -20.19 8.76 -5.61
CA LYS A 125 -21.24 7.83 -5.15
C LYS A 125 -21.64 8.02 -3.68
N LYS A 126 -21.34 9.18 -3.09
CA LYS A 126 -21.82 9.58 -1.75
C LYS A 126 -23.08 10.43 -1.86
#